data_AF-A0A1Q4YZW9-F1
#
_entry.id   AF-A0A1Q4YZW9-F1
#
_cell.length_a   1.000
_cell.length_b   1.000
_cell.length_c   1.000
_cell.angle_alpha   90.00
_cell.angle_beta   90.00
_cell.angle_gamma   90.00
#
_symmetry.space_group_name_H-M   'P 1'
#
loop_
_entity.id
_entity.type
_entity.pdbx_description
1 polymer ?
#
loop_
_entity_poly.entity_id
_entity_poly.type
_entity_poly.pdbx_seq_one_letter_code
_entity_poly.pdbx_strand_id
1 'polypeptide(L)'
;MQNRAEPAVARSDWYVRARVRIVRDYTAVTAAPPVQRHFTQGEELTLTQWGTAGHPVSDDWWTTQNTNTAHTVPGDHATILRIIDETSPAG
;
A
#
# COMPACT_ATOMS: atom_id res chain seq x y z
N MET A 1 -10.93 27.76 3.69
CA MET A 1 -10.06 27.10 4.67
C MET A 1 -10.24 25.60 4.45
N GLN A 2 -9.23 24.92 3.90
CA GLN A 2 -9.32 23.49 3.63
C GLN A 2 -9.01 22.74 4.94
N ASN A 3 -10.00 22.04 5.51
CA ASN A 3 -9.78 21.06 6.58
C ASN A 3 -8.97 19.90 5.99
N ARG A 4 -7.64 20.01 6.02
CA ARG A 4 -6.78 18.85 5.80
C ARG A 4 -6.83 18.05 7.10
N ALA A 5 -7.60 16.96 7.13
CA ALA A 5 -7.50 16.00 8.22
C ALA A 5 -6.03 15.60 8.33
N GLU A 6 -5.43 15.79 9.50
CA GLU A 6 -4.07 15.33 9.74
C GLU A 6 -4.03 13.81 9.49
N PRO A 7 -3.05 13.31 8.72
CA PRO A 7 -2.98 11.88 8.43
C PRO A 7 -2.90 11.13 9.76
N ALA A 8 -3.76 10.11 9.92
CA ALA A 8 -3.80 9.31 11.13
C ALA A 8 -2.39 8.74 11.39
N VAL A 9 -1.88 8.90 12.60
CA VAL A 9 -0.58 8.34 13.00
C VAL A 9 -0.80 6.90 13.46
N ALA A 10 0.05 5.98 12.99
CA ALA A 10 -0.02 4.59 13.42
C ALA A 10 0.33 4.48 14.91
N ARG A 11 -0.55 3.84 15.69
CA ARG A 11 -0.39 3.66 17.14
C ARG A 11 0.61 2.56 17.51
N SER A 12 0.80 1.61 16.61
CA SER A 12 1.69 0.46 16.76
C SER A 12 2.18 0.06 15.37
N ASP A 13 3.23 -0.76 15.32
CA ASP A 13 3.64 -1.37 14.06
C ASP A 13 2.56 -2.37 13.62
N TRP A 14 2.22 -2.37 12.34
CA TRP A 14 1.23 -3.27 11.78
C TRP A 14 1.54 -3.57 10.31
N TYR A 15 1.00 -4.67 9.81
CA TYR A 15 0.99 -4.94 8.39
C TYR A 15 -0.21 -5.77 7.99
N VAL A 16 -0.61 -5.61 6.73
CA VAL A 16 -1.62 -6.41 6.04
C VAL A 16 -1.03 -6.88 4.73
N ARG A 17 -0.96 -8.18 4.52
CA ARG A 17 -0.62 -8.80 3.24
C ARG A 17 -1.89 -9.36 2.64
N ALA A 18 -2.26 -8.90 1.45
CA ALA A 18 -3.52 -9.28 0.82
C ALA A 18 -3.34 -9.63 -0.66
N ARG A 19 -4.21 -10.51 -1.15
CA ARG A 19 -4.48 -10.60 -2.58
C ARG A 19 -5.40 -9.42 -2.91
N VAL A 20 -4.98 -8.58 -3.83
CA VAL A 20 -5.74 -7.43 -4.29
C VAL A 20 -6.05 -7.55 -5.77
N ARG A 21 -7.06 -6.82 -6.21
CA ARG A 21 -7.37 -6.57 -7.61
C ARG A 21 -7.20 -5.09 -7.92
N ILE A 22 -6.47 -4.77 -8.98
CA ILE A 22 -6.36 -3.42 -9.50
C ILE A 22 -7.72 -3.01 -10.07
N VAL A 23 -8.27 -1.89 -9.60
CA VAL A 23 -9.58 -1.38 -10.04
C VAL A 23 -9.46 -0.23 -11.03
N ARG A 24 -8.28 0.40 -11.13
CA ARG A 24 -7.95 1.47 -12.07
C ARG A 24 -6.49 1.35 -12.51
N ASP A 25 -6.24 1.50 -13.81
CA ASP A 25 -4.88 1.48 -14.38
C ASP A 25 -3.96 2.45 -13.63
N TYR A 26 -2.72 2.04 -13.41
CA TYR A 26 -1.73 2.84 -12.68
C TYR A 26 -0.32 2.54 -13.14
N THR A 27 0.54 3.55 -13.16
CA THR A 27 1.96 3.37 -13.45
C THR A 27 2.76 3.81 -12.23
N ALA A 28 3.53 2.88 -11.67
CA ALA A 28 4.44 3.14 -10.56
C ALA A 28 5.89 3.12 -11.03
N VAL A 29 6.75 3.83 -10.30
CA VAL A 29 8.20 3.79 -10.47
C VAL A 29 8.83 3.52 -9.12
N THR A 30 9.77 2.58 -9.06
CA THR A 30 10.55 2.30 -7.84
C THR A 30 11.47 3.47 -7.49
N ALA A 31 11.81 3.62 -6.20
CA ALA A 31 12.63 4.74 -5.74
C ALA A 31 14.08 4.66 -6.26
N ALA A 32 14.74 3.50 -6.16
CA ALA A 32 16.11 3.32 -6.63
C ALA A 32 16.50 1.82 -6.79
N PRO A 33 16.94 1.36 -7.99
CA PRO A 33 16.96 2.10 -9.25
C PRO A 33 15.54 2.35 -9.77
N PRO A 34 15.32 3.36 -10.63
CA PRO A 34 14.01 3.63 -11.21
C PRO A 34 13.64 2.55 -12.24
N VAL A 35 12.62 1.77 -11.91
CA VAL A 35 12.02 0.76 -12.77
C VAL A 35 10.54 1.06 -12.82
N GLN A 36 10.01 1.20 -14.04
CA GLN A 36 8.60 1.46 -14.26
C GLN A 36 7.82 0.15 -14.38
N ARG A 37 6.66 0.08 -13.72
CA ARG A 37 5.67 -0.98 -13.94
C ARG A 37 4.31 -0.37 -14.18
N HIS A 38 3.64 -0.88 -15.20
CA HIS A 38 2.23 -0.61 -15.47
C HIS A 38 1.37 -1.70 -14.84
N PHE A 39 0.38 -1.29 -14.04
CA PHE A 39 -0.64 -2.12 -13.44
C PHE A 39 -1.94 -1.93 -14.22
N THR A 40 -2.55 -3.03 -14.64
CA THR A 40 -3.75 -3.00 -15.48
C THR A 40 -4.99 -3.27 -14.65
N GLN A 41 -6.09 -2.58 -14.93
CA GLN A 41 -7.39 -2.86 -14.34
C GLN A 41 -7.77 -4.34 -14.51
N GLY A 42 -8.17 -4.95 -13.41
CA GLY A 42 -8.48 -6.37 -13.33
C GLY A 42 -7.29 -7.26 -12.97
N GLU A 43 -6.05 -6.76 -13.05
CA GLU A 43 -4.87 -7.49 -12.61
C GLU A 43 -4.97 -7.84 -11.12
N GLU A 44 -4.63 -9.08 -10.79
CA GLU A 44 -4.62 -9.55 -9.41
C GLU A 44 -3.21 -9.91 -8.96
N LEU A 45 -2.84 -9.43 -7.78
CA LEU A 45 -1.50 -9.58 -7.25
C LEU A 45 -1.52 -9.55 -5.71
N THR A 46 -0.43 -10.02 -5.12
CA THR A 46 -0.25 -9.93 -3.67
C THR A 46 0.49 -8.63 -3.35
N LEU A 47 -0.12 -7.78 -2.54
CA LEU A 47 0.48 -6.55 -2.05
C LEU A 47 0.50 -6.54 -0.53
N THR A 48 1.35 -5.67 0.03
CA THR A 48 1.46 -5.46 1.47
C THR A 48 1.24 -3.99 1.78
N GLN A 49 0.44 -3.71 2.79
CA GLN A 49 0.34 -2.41 3.43
C GLN A 49 0.93 -2.52 4.83
N TRP A 50 1.59 -1.48 5.32
CA TRP A 50 2.13 -1.47 6.69
C TRP A 50 2.13 -0.06 7.25
N GLY A 51 2.18 0.03 8.58
CA GLY A 51 2.42 1.27 9.28
C GLY A 51 3.46 1.07 10.38
N THR A 52 4.21 2.14 10.65
CA THR A 52 5.23 2.17 11.70
C THR A 52 4.74 3.07 12.83
N ALA A 53 4.83 2.60 14.07
CA ALA A 53 4.39 3.36 15.24
C ALA A 53 4.97 4.78 15.25
N GLY A 54 4.13 5.79 15.44
CA GLY A 54 4.54 7.19 15.44
C GLY A 54 4.71 7.83 14.06
N HIS A 55 4.50 7.09 12.97
CA HIS A 55 4.52 7.61 11.60
C HIS A 55 3.11 7.76 11.01
N PRO A 56 2.91 8.72 10.07
CA PRO A 56 1.67 8.81 9.31
C PRO A 56 1.32 7.50 8.60
N VAL A 57 0.07 7.06 8.73
CA VAL A 57 -0.47 5.94 7.97
C VAL A 57 -0.60 6.38 6.50
N SER A 58 -0.04 5.58 5.61
CA SER A 58 -0.36 5.67 4.18
C SER A 58 -1.37 4.58 3.82
N ASP A 59 -2.26 4.90 2.90
CA ASP A 59 -3.17 3.93 2.28
C ASP A 59 -2.52 3.18 1.09
N ASP A 60 -1.20 3.27 0.98
CA ASP A 60 -0.42 2.72 -0.12
C ASP A 60 -0.18 1.20 0.00
N TRP A 61 -0.27 0.50 -1.12
CA TRP A 61 0.03 -0.92 -1.25
C TRP A 61 1.36 -1.16 -1.96
N TRP A 62 2.20 -2.02 -1.40
CA TRP A 62 3.58 -2.21 -1.83
C TRP A 62 3.79 -3.61 -2.38
N THR A 63 4.50 -3.73 -3.52
CA THR A 63 4.82 -5.04 -4.11
C THR A 63 5.85 -5.84 -3.32
N THR A 64 6.65 -5.18 -2.48
CA THR A 64 7.66 -5.77 -1.60
C THR A 64 7.87 -4.89 -0.37
N GLN A 65 8.44 -5.44 0.70
CA GLN A 65 8.80 -4.71 1.92
C GLN A 65 10.04 -3.81 1.76
N ASN A 66 10.86 -4.04 0.72
CA ASN A 66 12.01 -3.18 0.44
C ASN A 66 11.56 -1.89 -0.22
N THR A 67 11.65 -0.77 0.51
CA THR A 67 11.17 0.53 0.04
C THR A 67 11.88 1.05 -1.20
N ASN A 68 13.13 0.64 -1.44
CA ASN A 68 13.88 1.08 -2.61
C ASN A 68 13.37 0.44 -3.91
N THR A 69 12.88 -0.80 -3.81
CA THR A 69 12.49 -1.63 -4.96
C THR A 69 10.99 -1.94 -5.03
N ALA A 70 10.20 -1.34 -4.12
CA ALA A 70 8.76 -1.46 -4.14
C ALA A 70 8.13 -0.58 -5.22
N HIS A 71 7.22 -1.17 -5.98
CA HIS A 71 6.21 -0.41 -6.69
C HIS A 71 5.06 -0.16 -5.72
N THR A 72 4.66 1.09 -5.60
CA THR A 72 3.59 1.52 -4.72
C THR A 72 2.32 1.73 -5.53
N VAL A 73 1.20 1.17 -5.08
CA VAL A 73 -0.13 1.33 -5.68
C VAL A 73 -1.01 2.05 -4.66
N PRO A 74 -1.60 3.21 -4.99
CA PRO A 74 -2.52 3.90 -4.09
C PRO A 74 -3.72 3.03 -3.73
N GLY A 75 -4.22 3.13 -2.50
CA GLY A 75 -5.35 2.31 -2.05
C GLY A 75 -6.62 2.49 -2.87
N ASP A 76 -6.86 3.68 -3.45
CA ASP A 76 -8.01 3.90 -4.32
C ASP A 76 -7.89 3.21 -5.71
N HIS A 77 -6.72 2.67 -6.05
CA HIS A 77 -6.44 1.90 -7.26
C HIS A 77 -6.50 0.38 -7.05
N ALA A 78 -6.66 -0.10 -5.82
CA ALA A 78 -6.71 -1.52 -5.50
C ALA A 78 -7.88 -1.85 -4.55
N THR A 79 -8.49 -3.03 -4.73
CA THR A 79 -9.45 -3.58 -3.76
C THR A 79 -8.93 -4.89 -3.20
N ILE A 80 -9.09 -5.10 -1.90
CA ILE A 80 -8.75 -6.37 -1.25
C ILE A 80 -9.73 -7.44 -1.75
N LEU A 81 -9.20 -8.57 -2.21
CA LEU A 81 -9.98 -9.79 -2.51
C LEU A 81 -9.96 -10.75 -1.33
N ARG A 82 -8.78 -10.93 -0.70
CA ARG A 82 -8.60 -11.72 0.51
C ARG A 82 -7.35 -11.28 1.27
N ILE A 83 -7.44 -11.27 2.60
CA ILE A 83 -6.27 -11.13 3.47
C ILE A 83 -5.54 -12.48 3.49
N ILE A 84 -4.22 -12.45 3.31
CA ILE A 84 -3.34 -13.61 3.35
C ILE A 84 -2.74 -13.76 4.75
N ASP A 85 -2.31 -12.64 5.32
CA ASP A 85 -1.65 -12.57 6.62
C ASP A 85 -1.70 -11.13 7.14
N GLU A 86 -1.82 -10.94 8.45
CA GLU A 86 -1.88 -9.63 9.07
C GLU A 86 -1.29 -9.66 10.49
N THR A 87 -0.61 -8.59 10.86
CA THR A 87 -0.37 -8.25 12.27
C THR A 87 -1.21 -7.03 12.59
N SER A 88 -2.20 -7.21 13.46
CA SER A 88 -3.13 -6.14 13.82
C SER A 88 -2.35 -4.91 14.32
N PRO A 89 -2.74 -3.69 13.91
CA PRO A 89 -2.58 -2.58 14.82
C PRO A 89 -3.44 -2.95 16.03
N ALA A 90 -2.84 -3.20 17.19
CA ALA A 90 -3.63 -3.47 18.39
C ALA A 90 -4.75 -2.41 18.51
N GLY A 91 -5.97 -2.87 18.74
CA GLY A 91 -7.21 -2.09 18.61
C GLY A 91 -7.28 -0.77 19.39
#